data_AF-A0AA44MQS6-F1
#
_entry.id   AF-A0AA44MQS6-F1
#
_cell.length_a   1.000
_cell.length_b   1.000
_cell.length_c   1.000
_cell.angle_alpha   90.00
_cell.angle_beta   90.00
_cell.angle_gamma   90.00
#
_symmetry.space_group_name_H-M   'P 1'
#
loop_
_entity.id
_entity.type
_entity.pdbx_description
1 polymer ?
#
loop_
_entity_poly.entity_id
_entity_poly.type
_entity_poly.pdbx_seq_one_letter_code
_entity_poly.pdbx_strand_id
1 'polypeptide(L)'
;VIEYSHKLLNRKFSDVMEEYNRSLYKSYDDYNDRVVSEVQDKAISMKSKGQYGNYIEKYFYGYQPNSDSEADFEKIGVELKVTPFKINKNGTLSAKERLVLTILNYMEENLEDFYSTHLWKKCAKILLLFYNGLIPNQTMKDYVIEKIFLYEWFEEDMAVILEDYQKITDKIKNGKAHELSESDGNYLSTCTKGAGKGKDLRQQPFSHELAKQRAWELKSSYMTYLINHKIFNQSDQESVLANFRGEKKSFTEIIAEKILSYKGFSEQELYDRFEVNSKAKGKNSTLIRKILGLTGDLDKTKEFQKANMNLRVIRVDKNNLPKEDSPFKTYCFKELAATDSWESSHVYNEIYNKRFLFVIFKEIE
;
A
#
# COMPACT_ATOMS: atom_id res chain seq x y z
N VAL A 1 16.39 10.97 -16.11
CA VAL A 1 16.56 10.11 -14.91
C VAL A 1 16.33 8.64 -15.22
N ILE A 2 15.18 8.22 -15.78
CA ILE A 2 14.85 6.81 -16.08
C ILE A 2 15.95 6.09 -16.86
N GLU A 3 16.40 6.67 -17.99
CA GLU A 3 17.47 6.09 -18.81
C GLU A 3 18.78 5.90 -18.05
N TYR A 4 19.13 6.85 -17.19
CA TYR A 4 20.30 6.73 -16.32
C TYR A 4 20.10 5.59 -15.33
N SER A 5 18.93 5.51 -14.70
CA SER A 5 18.56 4.45 -13.75
C SER A 5 18.60 3.06 -14.38
N HIS A 6 18.31 2.90 -15.68
CA HIS A 6 18.44 1.60 -16.36
C HIS A 6 19.84 0.99 -16.28
N LYS A 7 20.88 1.79 -16.02
CA LYS A 7 22.23 1.28 -15.75
C LYS A 7 22.32 0.44 -14.48
N LEU A 8 21.32 0.46 -13.59
CA LEU A 8 21.24 -0.43 -12.41
C LEU A 8 20.70 -1.81 -12.72
N LEU A 9 20.01 -1.99 -13.85
CA LEU A 9 19.35 -3.26 -14.17
C LEU A 9 20.39 -4.38 -14.34
N ASN A 10 20.09 -5.53 -13.74
CA ASN A 10 20.90 -6.75 -13.85
C ASN A 10 22.34 -6.63 -13.30
N ARG A 11 22.60 -5.65 -12.43
CA ARG A 11 23.90 -5.46 -11.77
C ARG A 11 23.77 -5.67 -10.28
N LYS A 12 24.78 -6.30 -9.68
CA LYS A 12 24.84 -6.42 -8.22
C LYS A 12 25.20 -5.09 -7.62
N PHE A 13 24.68 -4.84 -6.42
CA PHE A 13 25.05 -3.66 -5.66
C PHE A 13 26.56 -3.59 -5.37
N SER A 14 27.26 -4.73 -5.27
CA SER A 14 28.72 -4.79 -5.22
C SER A 14 29.40 -4.04 -6.37
N ASP A 15 28.86 -4.18 -7.58
CA ASP A 15 29.45 -3.64 -8.80
C ASP A 15 29.22 -2.12 -8.86
N VAL A 16 28.05 -1.67 -8.38
CA VAL A 16 27.71 -0.25 -8.22
C VAL A 16 28.69 0.43 -7.25
N MET A 17 28.95 -0.21 -6.10
CA MET A 17 29.90 0.32 -5.13
C MET A 17 31.33 0.33 -5.66
N GLU A 18 31.74 -0.68 -6.42
CA GLU A 18 33.07 -0.72 -7.00
C GLU A 18 33.28 0.42 -8.01
N GLU A 19 32.31 0.66 -8.89
CA GLU A 19 32.34 1.81 -9.81
C GLU A 19 32.39 3.14 -9.06
N TYR A 20 31.53 3.31 -8.06
CA TYR A 20 31.56 4.49 -7.21
C TYR A 20 32.94 4.67 -6.57
N ASN A 21 33.53 3.62 -6.00
CA ASN A 21 34.84 3.69 -5.34
C ASN A 21 35.97 4.08 -6.30
N ARG A 22 35.93 3.61 -7.55
CA ARG A 22 36.90 3.98 -8.60
C ARG A 22 36.70 5.39 -9.15
N SER A 23 35.51 5.97 -9.04
CA SER A 23 35.22 7.33 -9.51
C SER A 23 36.01 8.38 -8.72
N LEU A 24 36.54 9.39 -9.40
CA LEU A 24 37.16 10.56 -8.74
C LEU A 24 36.12 11.51 -8.14
N TYR A 25 34.88 11.47 -8.62
CA TYR A 25 33.77 12.31 -8.20
C TYR A 25 32.73 11.47 -7.47
N LYS A 26 32.33 11.88 -6.26
CA LYS A 26 31.40 11.11 -5.41
C LYS A 26 30.04 11.77 -5.26
N SER A 27 29.92 13.05 -5.59
CA SER A 27 28.65 13.78 -5.62
C SER A 27 28.40 14.38 -7.01
N TYR A 28 27.16 14.83 -7.25
CA TYR A 28 26.83 15.61 -8.45
C TYR A 28 27.66 16.90 -8.53
N ASP A 29 27.85 17.57 -7.39
CA ASP A 29 28.60 18.82 -7.29
C ASP A 29 30.09 18.59 -7.59
N ASP A 30 30.69 17.52 -7.05
CA ASP A 30 32.08 17.13 -7.36
C ASP A 30 32.29 16.99 -8.87
N TYR A 31 31.33 16.33 -9.54
CA TYR A 31 31.39 16.11 -10.99
C TYR A 31 31.21 17.41 -11.78
N ASN A 32 30.25 18.25 -11.38
CA ASN A 32 29.95 19.51 -12.06
C ASN A 32 31.11 20.52 -11.90
N ASP A 33 31.66 20.61 -10.71
CA ASP A 33 32.73 21.56 -10.35
C ASP A 33 34.11 21.01 -10.70
N ARG A 34 34.19 19.73 -11.11
CA ARG A 34 35.41 19.00 -11.47
C ARG A 34 36.42 18.95 -10.32
N VAL A 35 35.92 18.80 -9.10
CA VAL A 35 36.73 18.69 -7.89
C VAL A 35 36.81 17.23 -7.47
N VAL A 36 38.03 16.70 -7.31
CA VAL A 36 38.22 15.33 -6.81
C VAL A 36 37.69 15.25 -5.37
N SER A 37 36.86 14.26 -5.10
CA SER A 37 36.25 14.10 -3.79
C SER A 37 37.26 13.66 -2.74
N GLU A 38 37.25 14.33 -1.59
CA GLU A 38 38.04 13.96 -0.41
C GLU A 38 37.23 13.11 0.59
N VAL A 39 35.97 12.79 0.27
CA VAL A 39 35.06 12.08 1.17
C VAL A 39 35.58 10.68 1.48
N GLN A 40 35.89 10.44 2.75
CA GLN A 40 36.18 9.10 3.25
C GLN A 40 34.89 8.39 3.68
N ASP A 41 34.54 7.31 2.99
CA ASP A 41 33.36 6.54 3.32
C ASP A 41 33.57 5.61 4.50
N LYS A 42 32.61 5.67 5.45
CA LYS A 42 32.55 4.73 6.57
C LYS A 42 32.23 3.33 6.06
N ALA A 43 32.77 2.31 6.74
CA ALA A 43 32.41 0.93 6.48
C ALA A 43 30.90 0.71 6.68
N ILE A 44 30.23 0.22 5.64
CA ILE A 44 28.80 -0.03 5.62
C ILE A 44 28.47 -1.45 6.08
N SER A 45 27.40 -1.58 6.88
CA SER A 45 26.91 -2.89 7.33
C SER A 45 25.95 -3.48 6.29
N MET A 46 26.39 -4.54 5.62
CA MET A 46 25.60 -5.25 4.60
C MET A 46 24.45 -6.10 5.16
N LYS A 47 24.32 -6.13 6.50
CA LYS A 47 23.24 -6.83 7.21
C LYS A 47 22.02 -5.94 7.43
N SER A 48 22.15 -4.62 7.32
CA SER A 48 21.05 -3.66 7.54
C SER A 48 20.23 -3.45 6.28
N LYS A 49 19.26 -4.34 6.02
CA LYS A 49 18.45 -4.33 4.80
C LYS A 49 17.66 -3.03 4.58
N GLY A 50 17.32 -2.32 5.65
CA GLY A 50 16.57 -1.06 5.60
C GLY A 50 17.36 0.16 5.11
N GLN A 51 18.67 0.02 4.86
CA GLN A 51 19.52 1.11 4.36
C GLN A 51 19.75 1.05 2.85
N TYR A 52 19.24 0.02 2.16
CA TYR A 52 19.54 -0.19 0.74
C TYR A 52 19.12 0.99 -0.13
N GLY A 53 17.97 1.63 0.16
CA GLY A 53 17.54 2.86 -0.52
C GLY A 53 18.58 3.99 -0.41
N ASN A 54 18.94 4.35 0.83
CA ASN A 54 19.93 5.38 1.11
C ASN A 54 21.30 5.10 0.43
N TYR A 55 21.65 3.83 0.30
CA TYR A 55 22.87 3.44 -0.38
C TYR A 55 22.78 3.55 -1.90
N ILE A 56 21.63 3.29 -2.51
CA ILE A 56 21.43 3.56 -3.93
C ILE A 56 21.47 5.07 -4.20
N GLU A 57 20.80 5.89 -3.38
CA GLU A 57 20.89 7.36 -3.45
C GLU A 57 22.34 7.83 -3.46
N LYS A 58 23.13 7.37 -2.48
CA LYS A 58 24.52 7.76 -2.34
C LYS A 58 25.43 7.20 -3.43
N TYR A 59 25.47 5.88 -3.57
CA TYR A 59 26.51 5.22 -4.37
C TYR A 59 26.20 5.20 -5.87
N PHE A 60 24.94 5.40 -6.28
CA PHE A 60 24.58 5.43 -7.70
C PHE A 60 24.20 6.82 -8.21
N TYR A 61 23.43 7.58 -7.43
CA TYR A 61 23.02 8.94 -7.81
C TYR A 61 23.93 10.04 -7.26
N GLY A 62 24.81 9.73 -6.30
CA GLY A 62 25.72 10.71 -5.69
C GLY A 62 25.04 11.65 -4.70
N TYR A 63 23.83 11.33 -4.23
CA TYR A 63 23.13 12.13 -3.24
C TYR A 63 23.62 11.80 -1.83
N GLN A 64 24.11 12.81 -1.12
CA GLN A 64 24.45 12.64 0.28
C GLN A 64 23.18 12.60 1.13
N PRO A 65 23.15 11.77 2.19
CA PRO A 65 22.04 11.74 3.12
C PRO A 65 21.77 13.15 3.66
N ASN A 66 20.58 13.66 3.39
CA ASN A 66 20.11 14.95 3.89
C ASN A 66 18.71 14.79 4.49
N SER A 67 18.22 15.84 5.14
CA SER A 67 16.88 15.89 5.73
C SER A 67 15.95 16.82 4.93
N ASP A 68 16.20 16.96 3.62
CA ASP A 68 15.40 17.83 2.77
C ASP A 68 13.96 17.31 2.64
N SER A 69 13.02 18.23 2.74
CA SER A 69 11.62 17.96 2.49
C SER A 69 11.34 17.77 1.00
N GLU A 70 12.11 18.37 0.11
CA GLU A 70 11.89 18.28 -1.34
C GLU A 70 12.12 16.87 -1.90
N ALA A 71 11.71 16.67 -3.15
CA ALA A 71 11.91 15.41 -3.85
C ALA A 71 13.38 15.20 -4.21
N ASP A 72 13.86 13.96 -4.24
CA ASP A 72 15.28 13.64 -4.51
C ASP A 72 15.80 14.24 -5.82
N PHE A 73 14.96 14.28 -6.85
CA PHE A 73 15.23 14.97 -8.12
C PHE A 73 14.39 16.25 -8.24
N GLU A 74 14.63 17.22 -7.35
CA GLU A 74 13.87 18.47 -7.19
C GLU A 74 13.55 19.16 -8.53
N LYS A 75 14.54 19.37 -9.41
CA LYS A 75 14.39 20.06 -10.70
C LYS A 75 13.33 19.47 -11.62
N ILE A 76 12.97 18.19 -11.44
CA ILE A 76 11.95 17.50 -12.23
C ILE A 76 10.78 17.00 -11.37
N GLY A 77 10.78 17.29 -10.07
CA GLY A 77 9.74 16.87 -9.13
C GLY A 77 9.56 15.36 -9.05
N VAL A 78 10.65 14.58 -8.98
CA VAL A 78 10.61 13.12 -8.89
C VAL A 78 11.26 12.66 -7.59
N GLU A 79 10.53 11.88 -6.79
CA GLU A 79 11.04 11.20 -5.60
C GLU A 79 11.64 9.85 -5.98
N LEU A 80 12.74 9.43 -5.34
CA LEU A 80 13.31 8.10 -5.49
C LEU A 80 12.80 7.19 -4.37
N LYS A 81 12.31 6.00 -4.72
CA LYS A 81 12.01 4.96 -3.73
C LYS A 81 12.55 3.61 -4.19
N VAL A 82 13.40 3.02 -3.36
CA VAL A 82 13.87 1.64 -3.54
C VAL A 82 13.00 0.73 -2.69
N THR A 83 12.31 -0.23 -3.31
CA THR A 83 11.30 -1.04 -2.62
C THR A 83 11.42 -2.54 -2.94
N PRO A 84 11.37 -3.42 -1.92
CA PRO A 84 11.47 -4.85 -2.13
C PRO A 84 10.15 -5.49 -2.55
N PHE A 85 10.23 -6.42 -3.50
CA PHE A 85 9.20 -7.43 -3.73
C PHE A 85 9.67 -8.81 -3.27
N LYS A 86 8.75 -9.77 -3.27
CA LYS A 86 9.05 -11.19 -3.03
C LYS A 86 8.33 -12.07 -4.04
N ILE A 87 8.92 -13.24 -4.29
CA ILE A 87 8.30 -14.32 -5.08
C ILE A 87 7.67 -15.31 -4.11
N ASN A 88 6.36 -15.52 -4.23
CA ASN A 88 5.62 -16.48 -3.42
C ASN A 88 5.89 -17.93 -3.87
N LYS A 89 5.57 -18.91 -3.02
CA LYS A 89 5.74 -20.35 -3.33
C LYS A 89 5.03 -20.77 -4.63
N ASN A 90 3.96 -20.10 -5.01
CA ASN A 90 3.19 -20.36 -6.24
C ASN A 90 3.70 -19.57 -7.47
N GLY A 91 4.85 -18.89 -7.36
CA GLY A 91 5.45 -18.08 -8.43
C GLY A 91 4.90 -16.67 -8.59
N THR A 92 3.81 -16.30 -7.89
CA THR A 92 3.28 -14.93 -7.95
C THR A 92 4.18 -13.94 -7.23
N LEU A 93 4.19 -12.69 -7.68
CA LEU A 93 4.94 -11.62 -7.03
C LEU A 93 4.09 -10.96 -5.94
N SER A 94 4.72 -10.35 -4.95
CA SER A 94 4.01 -9.47 -4.01
C SER A 94 4.95 -8.43 -3.42
N ALA A 95 4.38 -7.32 -2.98
CA ALA A 95 5.14 -6.35 -2.19
C ALA A 95 5.59 -7.04 -0.89
N LYS A 96 6.85 -6.82 -0.51
CA LYS A 96 7.35 -7.32 0.78
C LYS A 96 6.89 -6.42 1.93
N GLU A 97 6.66 -5.14 1.64
CA GLU A 97 6.26 -4.11 2.59
C GLU A 97 5.37 -3.05 1.95
N ARG A 98 4.76 -2.21 2.80
CA ARG A 98 4.10 -0.94 2.44
C ARG A 98 5.09 0.00 1.73
N LEU A 99 4.60 0.91 0.88
CA LEU A 99 5.45 1.98 0.33
C LEU A 99 5.27 3.24 1.17
N VAL A 100 6.25 3.55 2.03
CA VAL A 100 6.26 4.79 2.83
C VAL A 100 6.61 5.98 1.94
N LEU A 101 5.84 7.06 2.01
CA LEU A 101 5.96 8.24 1.15
C LEU A 101 6.72 9.37 1.86
N THR A 102 6.01 10.20 2.64
CA THR A 102 6.58 11.31 3.43
C THR A 102 5.97 11.37 4.83
N ILE A 103 6.62 12.06 5.76
CA ILE A 103 6.11 12.28 7.12
C ILE A 103 4.83 13.12 7.03
N LEU A 104 3.79 12.73 7.78
CA LEU A 104 2.60 13.52 7.98
C LEU A 104 2.86 14.50 9.14
N ASN A 105 3.10 15.76 8.81
CA ASN A 105 3.19 16.82 9.81
C ASN A 105 1.78 17.32 10.15
N TYR A 106 1.21 16.87 11.28
CA TYR A 106 -0.15 17.24 11.67
C TYR A 106 -0.41 18.75 11.75
N MET A 107 0.63 19.55 12.05
CA MET A 107 0.48 21.00 12.25
C MET A 107 0.55 21.80 10.95
N GLU A 108 1.20 21.26 9.92
CA GLU A 108 1.54 22.00 8.68
C GLU A 108 0.90 21.39 7.43
N GLU A 109 0.50 20.12 7.47
CA GLU A 109 -0.12 19.48 6.33
C GLU A 109 -1.41 20.20 5.95
N ASN A 110 -1.61 20.43 4.65
CA ASN A 110 -2.90 20.89 4.17
C ASN A 110 -3.92 19.78 4.43
N LEU A 111 -5.02 20.09 5.13
CA LEU A 111 -6.06 19.12 5.47
C LEU A 111 -7.32 19.27 4.59
N GLU A 112 -7.35 20.24 3.70
CA GLU A 112 -8.51 20.57 2.85
C GLU A 112 -8.31 20.11 1.40
N ASP A 113 -7.10 20.24 0.86
CA ASP A 113 -6.81 19.95 -0.54
C ASP A 113 -5.57 19.07 -0.68
N PHE A 114 -5.80 17.83 -1.12
CA PHE A 114 -4.78 16.83 -1.39
C PHE A 114 -3.70 17.34 -2.34
N TYR A 115 -4.06 18.06 -3.40
CA TYR A 115 -3.11 18.52 -4.41
C TYR A 115 -2.23 19.68 -3.93
N SER A 116 -2.58 20.27 -2.79
CA SER A 116 -1.83 21.34 -2.13
C SER A 116 -1.08 20.83 -0.88
N THR A 117 -0.93 19.51 -0.72
CA THR A 117 -0.22 18.89 0.41
C THR A 117 1.29 18.80 0.18
N HIS A 118 2.04 18.63 1.27
CA HIS A 118 3.45 18.24 1.18
C HIS A 118 3.61 16.86 0.52
N LEU A 119 2.68 15.94 0.81
CA LEU A 119 2.61 14.64 0.15
C LEU A 119 2.57 14.76 -1.37
N TRP A 120 1.66 15.56 -1.92
CA TRP A 120 1.56 15.73 -3.37
C TRP A 120 2.79 16.41 -3.95
N LYS A 121 3.27 17.48 -3.31
CA LYS A 121 4.48 18.20 -3.73
C LYS A 121 5.68 17.26 -3.88
N LYS A 122 5.90 16.37 -2.90
CA LYS A 122 7.05 15.44 -2.89
C LYS A 122 6.81 14.20 -3.74
N CYS A 123 5.60 13.63 -3.70
CA CYS A 123 5.30 12.29 -4.22
C CYS A 123 4.32 12.27 -5.39
N ALA A 124 4.12 13.38 -6.11
CA ALA A 124 3.34 13.40 -7.36
C ALA A 124 3.92 12.44 -8.41
N LYS A 125 5.26 12.31 -8.46
CA LYS A 125 5.98 11.36 -9.33
C LYS A 125 7.04 10.63 -8.52
N ILE A 126 7.09 9.31 -8.65
CA ILE A 126 8.01 8.46 -7.87
C ILE A 126 8.74 7.52 -8.81
N LEU A 127 10.06 7.59 -8.84
CA LEU A 127 10.90 6.60 -9.48
C LEU A 127 11.07 5.40 -8.55
N LEU A 128 10.35 4.32 -8.85
CA LEU A 128 10.40 3.06 -8.12
C LEU A 128 11.50 2.15 -8.68
N LEU A 129 12.42 1.74 -7.82
CA LEU A 129 13.44 0.72 -8.09
C LEU A 129 13.12 -0.55 -7.31
N PHE A 130 12.73 -1.60 -8.03
CA PHE A 130 12.32 -2.87 -7.44
C PHE A 130 13.48 -3.87 -7.40
N TYR A 131 13.64 -4.52 -6.26
CA TYR A 131 14.58 -5.63 -6.06
C TYR A 131 13.91 -6.79 -5.31
N ASN A 132 14.40 -8.00 -5.51
CA ASN A 132 13.89 -9.15 -4.75
C ASN A 132 14.49 -9.17 -3.34
N GLY A 133 13.66 -8.90 -2.33
CA GLY A 133 14.09 -8.76 -0.94
C GLY A 133 14.12 -10.07 -0.14
N LEU A 134 13.79 -11.21 -0.73
CA LEU A 134 13.70 -12.52 -0.05
C LEU A 134 14.41 -13.63 -0.83
N ILE A 135 15.70 -13.45 -1.09
CA ILE A 135 16.56 -14.51 -1.63
C ILE A 135 17.39 -15.13 -0.49
N PRO A 136 17.31 -16.46 -0.27
CA PRO A 136 18.12 -17.13 0.74
C PRO A 136 19.62 -16.92 0.53
N ASN A 137 20.38 -16.86 1.62
CA ASN A 137 21.84 -16.75 1.63
C ASN A 137 22.42 -15.51 0.92
N GLN A 138 21.61 -14.48 0.64
CA GLN A 138 22.08 -13.23 0.07
C GLN A 138 22.22 -12.12 1.11
N THR A 139 23.22 -11.27 0.90
CA THR A 139 23.40 -10.01 1.61
C THR A 139 23.02 -8.84 0.72
N MET A 140 22.99 -7.62 1.26
CA MET A 140 22.69 -6.42 0.48
C MET A 140 23.67 -6.19 -0.69
N LYS A 141 24.90 -6.73 -0.63
CA LYS A 141 25.86 -6.69 -1.74
C LYS A 141 25.34 -7.40 -2.99
N ASP A 142 24.52 -8.42 -2.79
CA ASP A 142 24.01 -9.30 -3.85
C ASP A 142 22.71 -8.80 -4.46
N TYR A 143 22.11 -7.74 -3.90
CA TYR A 143 20.86 -7.19 -4.40
C TYR A 143 21.04 -6.60 -5.80
N VAL A 144 20.04 -6.86 -6.63
CA VAL A 144 19.96 -6.44 -8.03
C VAL A 144 18.64 -5.69 -8.21
N ILE A 145 18.68 -4.52 -8.84
CA ILE A 145 17.46 -3.87 -9.30
C ILE A 145 16.97 -4.64 -10.53
N GLU A 146 15.77 -5.19 -10.44
CA GLU A 146 15.17 -6.04 -11.47
C GLU A 146 14.15 -5.28 -12.32
N LYS A 147 13.56 -4.21 -11.77
CA LYS A 147 12.57 -3.40 -12.47
C LYS A 147 12.64 -1.94 -12.05
N ILE A 148 12.48 -1.07 -13.04
CA ILE A 148 12.39 0.38 -12.87
C ILE A 148 11.03 0.81 -13.39
N PHE A 149 10.35 1.65 -12.61
CA PHE A 149 9.03 2.13 -12.95
C PHE A 149 8.85 3.57 -12.48
N LEU A 150 8.46 4.47 -13.38
CA LEU A 150 8.01 5.80 -13.00
C LEU A 150 6.54 5.71 -12.62
N TYR A 151 6.26 5.79 -11.32
CA TYR A 151 4.92 5.85 -10.79
C TYR A 151 4.39 7.28 -10.87
N GLU A 152 3.24 7.41 -11.50
CA GLU A 152 2.33 8.54 -11.40
C GLU A 152 0.99 8.00 -10.88
N TRP A 153 0.24 8.84 -10.18
CA TRP A 153 -1.02 8.43 -9.59
C TRP A 153 -2.03 8.01 -10.67
N PHE A 154 -2.52 6.77 -10.59
CA PHE A 154 -3.46 6.24 -11.58
C PHE A 154 -4.82 6.94 -11.44
N GLU A 155 -5.31 7.52 -12.53
CA GLU A 155 -6.59 8.25 -12.56
C GLU A 155 -7.74 7.40 -12.03
N GLU A 156 -7.78 6.11 -12.41
CA GLU A 156 -8.78 5.14 -11.97
C GLU A 156 -8.83 4.92 -10.43
N ASP A 157 -7.75 5.24 -9.73
CA ASP A 157 -7.62 5.05 -8.28
C ASP A 157 -7.85 6.33 -7.48
N MET A 158 -7.89 7.50 -8.16
CA MET A 158 -7.92 8.80 -7.49
C MET A 158 -9.17 9.01 -6.64
N ALA A 159 -10.33 8.50 -7.05
CA ALA A 159 -11.55 8.61 -6.25
C ALA A 159 -11.39 7.97 -4.86
N VAL A 160 -10.71 6.82 -4.77
CA VAL A 160 -10.44 6.12 -3.51
C VAL A 160 -9.34 6.82 -2.71
N ILE A 161 -8.27 7.27 -3.38
CA ILE A 161 -7.16 7.99 -2.73
C ILE A 161 -7.64 9.29 -2.07
N LEU A 162 -8.49 10.06 -2.77
CA LEU A 162 -9.05 11.30 -2.24
C LEU A 162 -10.00 11.04 -1.07
N GLU A 163 -10.81 9.97 -1.15
CA GLU A 163 -11.68 9.55 -0.05
C GLU A 163 -10.88 9.10 1.19
N ASP A 164 -9.80 8.34 0.99
CA ASP A 164 -8.89 7.91 2.06
C ASP A 164 -8.22 9.09 2.74
N TYR A 165 -7.69 10.02 1.93
CA TYR A 165 -7.11 11.26 2.42
C TYR A 165 -8.14 12.04 3.26
N GLN A 166 -9.35 12.25 2.74
CA GLN A 166 -10.42 12.96 3.44
C GLN A 166 -10.76 12.32 4.79
N LYS A 167 -10.92 10.98 4.85
CA LYS A 167 -11.20 10.26 6.10
C LYS A 167 -10.10 10.47 7.14
N ILE A 168 -8.85 10.43 6.72
CA ILE A 168 -7.68 10.62 7.58
C ILE A 168 -7.61 12.07 8.07
N THR A 169 -7.77 13.04 7.18
CA THR A 169 -7.72 14.47 7.53
C THR A 169 -8.90 14.88 8.41
N ASP A 170 -10.09 14.33 8.21
CA ASP A 170 -11.24 14.59 9.07
C ASP A 170 -11.02 14.09 10.49
N LYS A 171 -10.37 12.93 10.66
CA LYS A 171 -10.00 12.45 11.98
C LYS A 171 -9.01 13.41 12.67
N ILE A 172 -8.08 14.00 11.92
CA ILE A 172 -7.17 15.03 12.44
C ILE A 172 -7.95 16.31 12.81
N LYS A 173 -8.81 16.81 11.93
CA LYS A 173 -9.68 17.99 12.16
C LYS A 173 -10.57 17.84 13.38
N ASN A 174 -11.00 16.62 13.68
CA ASN A 174 -11.77 16.29 14.88
C ASN A 174 -10.93 16.12 16.16
N GLY A 175 -9.63 16.46 16.14
CA GLY A 175 -8.73 16.35 17.30
C GLY A 175 -8.30 14.92 17.66
N LYS A 176 -8.48 13.99 16.72
CA LYS A 176 -8.31 12.54 16.94
C LYS A 176 -7.11 11.95 16.20
N ALA A 177 -6.05 12.73 15.96
CA ALA A 177 -4.86 12.22 15.29
C ALA A 177 -4.18 11.05 16.06
N HIS A 178 -4.34 11.01 17.38
CA HIS A 178 -3.85 9.89 18.22
C HIS A 178 -4.61 8.58 17.97
N GLU A 179 -5.84 8.63 17.43
CA GLU A 179 -6.65 7.48 17.03
C GLU A 179 -6.42 7.05 15.58
N LEU A 180 -5.52 7.72 14.84
CA LEU A 180 -5.17 7.29 13.49
C LEU A 180 -4.62 5.87 13.50
N SER A 181 -4.86 5.14 12.43
CA SER A 181 -4.44 3.76 12.23
C SER A 181 -4.34 3.44 10.73
N GLU A 182 -3.67 2.33 10.41
CA GLU A 182 -3.51 1.91 9.00
C GLU A 182 -4.86 1.53 8.34
N SER A 183 -5.91 1.23 9.12
CA SER A 183 -7.24 0.88 8.61
C SER A 183 -8.09 2.09 8.21
N ASP A 184 -7.62 3.31 8.45
CA ASP A 184 -8.38 4.52 8.09
C ASP A 184 -8.47 4.75 6.58
N GLY A 185 -7.56 4.14 5.80
CA GLY A 185 -7.57 4.20 4.34
C GLY A 185 -7.47 2.83 3.66
N ASN A 186 -7.97 2.78 2.42
CA ASN A 186 -8.03 1.61 1.56
C ASN A 186 -6.79 1.45 0.67
N TYR A 187 -6.29 2.51 0.04
CA TYR A 187 -5.11 2.51 -0.84
C TYR A 187 -4.00 3.39 -0.24
N LEU A 188 -4.35 4.64 0.09
CA LEU A 188 -3.52 5.60 0.82
C LEU A 188 -3.84 5.48 2.31
N SER A 189 -2.83 5.40 3.17
CA SER A 189 -3.03 5.35 4.62
C SER A 189 -1.87 6.01 5.38
N THR A 190 -1.84 5.86 6.70
CA THR A 190 -0.74 6.33 7.53
C THR A 190 -0.14 5.21 8.39
N CYS A 191 1.19 5.11 8.39
CA CYS A 191 1.94 4.20 9.25
C CYS A 191 2.68 4.95 10.35
N THR A 192 2.87 4.34 11.52
CA THR A 192 3.71 4.93 12.57
C THR A 192 5.18 4.93 12.18
N LYS A 193 5.92 6.01 12.46
CA LYS A 193 7.35 6.12 12.15
C LYS A 193 8.12 6.70 13.33
N GLY A 194 9.19 6.03 13.77
CA GLY A 194 10.02 6.48 14.89
C GLY A 194 10.62 5.34 15.71
N ALA A 195 11.41 5.69 16.73
CA ALA A 195 12.03 4.74 17.66
C ALA A 195 11.02 4.04 18.58
N GLY A 196 9.79 4.56 18.67
CA GLY A 196 8.72 4.04 19.51
C GLY A 196 8.87 4.46 20.98
N LYS A 197 8.14 3.76 21.87
CA LYS A 197 8.17 3.97 23.33
C LYS A 197 7.90 5.44 23.76
N GLY A 198 7.03 6.14 23.03
CA GLY A 198 6.62 7.51 23.34
C GLY A 198 7.64 8.59 22.96
N LYS A 199 8.79 8.25 22.37
CA LYS A 199 9.83 9.23 21.99
C LYS A 199 9.46 10.07 20.76
N ASP A 200 8.53 9.58 19.96
CA ASP A 200 8.13 10.18 18.68
C ASP A 200 6.71 10.73 18.74
N LEU A 201 6.26 11.15 19.92
CA LEU A 201 4.99 11.85 20.06
C LEU A 201 5.09 13.24 19.42
N ARG A 202 4.00 13.67 18.81
CA ARG A 202 3.85 14.94 18.09
C ARG A 202 2.59 15.64 18.53
N GLN A 203 2.61 16.97 18.48
CA GLN A 203 1.42 17.79 18.66
C GLN A 203 0.49 17.61 17.46
N GLN A 204 -0.79 17.89 17.67
CA GLN A 204 -1.82 17.94 16.64
C GLN A 204 -2.61 19.26 16.77
N PRO A 205 -3.21 19.78 15.68
CA PRO A 205 -3.74 21.14 15.66
C PRO A 205 -5.02 21.33 16.50
N PHE A 206 -5.84 20.28 16.67
CA PHE A 206 -7.19 20.39 17.24
C PHE A 206 -7.37 19.63 18.56
N SER A 207 -6.28 19.29 19.26
CA SER A 207 -6.34 18.67 20.59
C SER A 207 -5.00 18.81 21.32
N HIS A 208 -5.04 18.85 22.66
CA HIS A 208 -3.84 18.83 23.50
C HIS A 208 -3.24 17.43 23.67
N GLU A 209 -3.98 16.37 23.31
CA GLU A 209 -3.48 15.01 23.37
C GLU A 209 -2.44 14.77 22.28
N LEU A 210 -1.27 14.26 22.67
CA LEU A 210 -0.20 13.98 21.74
C LEU A 210 -0.50 12.73 20.88
N ALA A 211 -0.15 12.81 19.60
CA ALA A 211 -0.30 11.71 18.65
C ALA A 211 1.04 11.06 18.34
N LYS A 212 1.05 9.78 17.96
CA LYS A 212 2.26 9.12 17.44
C LYS A 212 2.65 9.77 16.11
N GLN A 213 3.96 9.96 15.87
CA GLN A 213 4.43 10.37 14.54
C GLN A 213 4.04 9.33 13.50
N ARG A 214 3.53 9.82 12.36
CA ARG A 214 3.09 9.00 11.23
C ARG A 214 3.71 9.49 9.92
N ALA A 215 3.71 8.60 8.95
CA ALA A 215 4.04 8.89 7.56
C ALA A 215 2.89 8.42 6.67
N TRP A 216 2.63 9.15 5.60
CA TRP A 216 1.78 8.70 4.51
C TRP A 216 2.38 7.45 3.86
N GLU A 217 1.53 6.52 3.45
CA GLU A 217 1.93 5.29 2.79
C GLU A 217 0.92 4.83 1.74
N LEU A 218 1.41 4.11 0.73
CA LEU A 218 0.56 3.21 -0.06
C LEU A 218 0.60 1.81 0.56
N LYS A 219 -0.58 1.23 0.80
CA LYS A 219 -0.69 -0.07 1.45
C LYS A 219 0.01 -1.17 0.65
N SER A 220 0.49 -2.18 1.37
CA SER A 220 1.17 -3.35 0.78
C SER A 220 0.29 -4.13 -0.21
N SER A 221 -1.03 -4.17 0.00
CA SER A 221 -2.00 -4.78 -0.91
C SER A 221 -2.12 -4.02 -2.23
N TYR A 222 -2.18 -2.69 -2.17
CA TYR A 222 -2.17 -1.82 -3.33
C TYR A 222 -0.87 -1.99 -4.12
N MET A 223 0.29 -1.95 -3.43
CA MET A 223 1.59 -2.18 -4.07
C MET A 223 1.70 -3.58 -4.68
N THR A 224 1.17 -4.61 -4.01
CA THR A 224 1.12 -5.98 -4.53
C THR A 224 0.29 -6.06 -5.81
N TYR A 225 -0.86 -5.39 -5.85
CA TYR A 225 -1.68 -5.33 -7.05
C TYR A 225 -0.93 -4.63 -8.19
N LEU A 226 -0.31 -3.47 -7.94
CA LEU A 226 0.45 -2.75 -8.96
C LEU A 226 1.62 -3.59 -9.50
N ILE A 227 2.38 -4.24 -8.61
CA ILE A 227 3.47 -5.16 -8.99
C ILE A 227 2.95 -6.22 -9.97
N ASN A 228 1.85 -6.92 -9.62
CA ASN A 228 1.36 -8.03 -10.42
C ASN A 228 0.66 -7.62 -11.71
N HIS A 229 -0.01 -6.48 -11.75
CA HIS A 229 -0.98 -6.16 -12.82
C HIS A 229 -0.68 -4.89 -13.60
N LYS A 230 0.20 -4.02 -13.09
CA LYS A 230 0.57 -2.76 -13.75
C LYS A 230 2.06 -2.68 -14.09
N ILE A 231 2.93 -3.28 -13.28
CA ILE A 231 4.38 -3.09 -13.35
C ILE A 231 5.09 -4.30 -13.99
N PHE A 232 4.92 -5.49 -13.43
CA PHE A 232 5.60 -6.70 -13.94
C PHE A 232 4.77 -7.42 -15.01
N ASN A 233 3.48 -7.63 -14.75
CA ASN A 233 2.56 -8.14 -15.76
C ASN A 233 1.56 -7.04 -16.07
N GLN A 234 1.33 -6.74 -17.34
CA GLN A 234 0.32 -5.76 -17.77
C GLN A 234 -0.97 -6.52 -18.06
N SER A 235 -1.67 -6.93 -17.00
CA SER A 235 -2.88 -7.74 -17.12
C SER A 235 -4.08 -7.04 -16.50
N ASP A 236 -5.20 -7.06 -17.22
CA ASP A 236 -6.46 -6.53 -16.72
C ASP A 236 -7.21 -7.56 -15.88
N GLN A 237 -7.89 -7.09 -14.84
CA GLN A 237 -8.79 -7.86 -13.99
C GLN A 237 -10.20 -7.26 -14.02
N GLU A 238 -11.22 -8.00 -13.59
CA GLU A 238 -12.58 -7.48 -13.50
C GLU A 238 -12.64 -6.31 -12.49
N SER A 239 -13.35 -5.24 -12.82
CA SER A 239 -13.55 -4.09 -11.95
C SER A 239 -14.97 -4.10 -11.41
N VAL A 240 -15.13 -3.86 -10.11
CA VAL A 240 -16.47 -3.66 -9.52
C VAL A 240 -17.13 -2.38 -10.03
N LEU A 241 -16.36 -1.48 -10.64
CA LEU A 241 -16.83 -0.23 -11.24
C LEU A 241 -17.13 -0.33 -12.74
N ALA A 242 -16.92 -1.50 -13.37
CA ALA A 242 -17.05 -1.65 -14.82
C ALA A 242 -18.44 -1.22 -15.37
N ASN A 243 -19.49 -1.48 -14.59
CA ASN A 243 -20.88 -1.12 -14.91
C ASN A 243 -21.31 0.26 -14.39
N PHE A 244 -20.37 1.07 -13.87
CA PHE A 244 -20.66 2.27 -13.07
C PHE A 244 -19.89 3.50 -13.57
N ARG A 245 -19.73 3.61 -14.89
CA ARG A 245 -18.93 4.67 -15.53
C ARG A 245 -19.49 6.06 -15.21
N GLY A 246 -18.63 6.94 -14.69
CA GLY A 246 -18.92 8.38 -14.54
C GLY A 246 -19.31 8.84 -13.12
N GLU A 247 -19.39 7.93 -12.15
CA GLU A 247 -19.63 8.31 -10.75
C GLU A 247 -18.31 8.77 -10.08
N LYS A 248 -18.34 9.92 -9.39
CA LYS A 248 -17.22 10.41 -8.57
C LYS A 248 -17.14 9.76 -7.18
N LYS A 249 -17.92 8.70 -6.95
CA LYS A 249 -18.04 8.01 -5.66
C LYS A 249 -16.99 6.93 -5.51
N SER A 250 -16.69 6.57 -4.27
CA SER A 250 -15.80 5.43 -4.03
C SER A 250 -16.51 4.12 -4.35
N PHE A 251 -15.75 3.07 -4.68
CA PHE A 251 -16.33 1.75 -4.94
C PHE A 251 -17.08 1.21 -3.70
N THR A 252 -16.67 1.60 -2.49
CA THR A 252 -17.36 1.16 -1.27
C THR A 252 -18.74 1.77 -1.11
N GLU A 253 -18.91 3.05 -1.46
CA GLU A 253 -20.21 3.74 -1.48
C GLU A 253 -21.13 3.12 -2.52
N ILE A 254 -20.62 2.92 -3.74
CA ILE A 254 -21.37 2.33 -4.86
C ILE A 254 -21.90 0.94 -4.50
N ILE A 255 -21.05 0.10 -3.91
CA ILE A 255 -21.44 -1.25 -3.46
C ILE A 255 -22.49 -1.18 -2.36
N ALA A 256 -22.30 -0.31 -1.37
CA ALA A 256 -23.25 -0.14 -0.27
C ALA A 256 -24.62 0.30 -0.78
N GLU A 257 -24.69 1.32 -1.65
CA GLU A 257 -25.94 1.84 -2.23
C GLU A 257 -26.69 0.75 -3.01
N LYS A 258 -25.99 -0.01 -3.86
CA LYS A 258 -26.63 -1.10 -4.60
C LYS A 258 -27.18 -2.19 -3.71
N ILE A 259 -26.40 -2.66 -2.74
CA ILE A 259 -26.86 -3.72 -1.82
C ILE A 259 -28.04 -3.20 -0.97
N LEU A 260 -27.95 -1.98 -0.47
CA LEU A 260 -28.98 -1.37 0.38
C LEU A 260 -30.27 -1.03 -0.37
N SER A 261 -30.23 -0.85 -1.70
CA SER A 261 -31.44 -0.70 -2.52
C SER A 261 -32.39 -1.90 -2.43
N TYR A 262 -31.88 -3.07 -2.03
CA TYR A 262 -32.63 -4.30 -1.82
C TYR A 262 -32.90 -4.60 -0.33
N LYS A 263 -32.67 -3.63 0.56
CA LYS A 263 -32.97 -3.78 1.99
C LYS A 263 -34.48 -3.99 2.19
N GLY A 264 -34.85 -5.01 2.96
CA GLY A 264 -36.25 -5.34 3.28
C GLY A 264 -36.86 -6.42 2.38
N PHE A 265 -36.21 -6.78 1.28
CA PHE A 265 -36.64 -7.94 0.47
C PHE A 265 -36.29 -9.25 1.18
N SER A 266 -37.15 -10.25 1.03
CA SER A 266 -36.89 -11.62 1.46
C SER A 266 -35.83 -12.29 0.58
N GLU A 267 -35.16 -13.32 1.13
CA GLU A 267 -34.20 -14.10 0.36
C GLU A 267 -34.82 -14.71 -0.91
N GLN A 268 -36.07 -15.17 -0.81
CA GLN A 268 -36.75 -15.82 -1.93
C GLN A 268 -37.04 -14.84 -3.07
N GLU A 269 -37.55 -13.64 -2.76
CA GLU A 269 -37.75 -12.58 -3.77
C GLU A 269 -36.45 -12.20 -4.47
N LEU A 270 -35.35 -12.14 -3.72
CA LEU A 270 -34.04 -11.85 -4.28
C LEU A 270 -33.51 -13.00 -5.14
N TYR A 271 -33.69 -14.25 -4.72
CA TYR A 271 -33.30 -15.40 -5.53
C TYR A 271 -34.07 -15.47 -6.84
N ASP A 272 -35.36 -15.17 -6.83
CA ASP A 272 -36.18 -15.18 -8.04
C ASP A 272 -35.79 -14.02 -8.96
N ARG A 273 -35.64 -12.80 -8.40
CA ARG A 273 -35.25 -11.61 -9.18
C ARG A 273 -33.87 -11.74 -9.84
N PHE A 274 -32.92 -12.37 -9.16
CA PHE A 274 -31.55 -12.53 -9.65
C PHE A 274 -31.29 -13.93 -10.20
N GLU A 275 -32.29 -14.77 -10.37
CA GLU A 275 -32.16 -16.13 -10.91
C GLU A 275 -31.07 -16.95 -10.19
N VAL A 276 -31.08 -16.93 -8.85
CA VAL A 276 -30.13 -17.66 -8.01
C VAL A 276 -30.76 -18.97 -7.55
N ASN A 277 -30.06 -20.08 -7.74
CA ASN A 277 -30.52 -21.37 -7.23
C ASN A 277 -30.50 -21.39 -5.69
N SER A 278 -31.69 -21.38 -5.08
CA SER A 278 -31.88 -21.36 -3.63
C SER A 278 -31.37 -22.62 -2.91
N LYS A 279 -31.03 -23.69 -3.63
CA LYS A 279 -30.44 -24.93 -3.09
C LYS A 279 -28.91 -24.99 -3.21
N ALA A 280 -28.29 -24.06 -3.93
CA ALA A 280 -26.85 -24.08 -4.14
C ALA A 280 -26.04 -23.72 -2.87
N LYS A 281 -24.87 -24.34 -2.70
CA LYS A 281 -23.90 -23.92 -1.68
C LYS A 281 -23.36 -22.53 -2.05
N GLY A 282 -23.33 -21.60 -1.10
CA GLY A 282 -22.86 -20.23 -1.36
C GLY A 282 -23.83 -19.36 -2.17
N LYS A 283 -25.13 -19.69 -2.15
CA LYS A 283 -26.19 -18.93 -2.85
C LYS A 283 -26.25 -17.45 -2.47
N ASN A 284 -26.10 -17.09 -1.18
CA ASN A 284 -26.12 -15.68 -0.75
C ASN A 284 -24.91 -14.91 -1.32
N SER A 285 -23.71 -15.50 -1.33
CA SER A 285 -22.55 -14.89 -2.00
C SER A 285 -22.76 -14.74 -3.50
N THR A 286 -23.42 -15.70 -4.14
CA THR A 286 -23.79 -15.63 -5.56
C THR A 286 -24.80 -14.51 -5.82
N LEU A 287 -25.78 -14.36 -4.94
CA LEU A 287 -26.75 -13.28 -4.99
C LEU A 287 -26.06 -11.91 -4.91
N ILE A 288 -25.13 -11.71 -3.97
CA ILE A 288 -24.41 -10.42 -3.86
C ILE A 288 -23.59 -10.13 -5.13
N ARG A 289 -22.91 -11.13 -5.70
CA ARG A 289 -22.21 -10.95 -6.99
C ARG A 289 -23.15 -10.51 -8.11
N LYS A 290 -24.33 -11.14 -8.21
CA LYS A 290 -25.34 -10.79 -9.22
C LYS A 290 -25.92 -9.40 -9.00
N ILE A 291 -26.17 -8.99 -7.76
CA ILE A 291 -26.60 -7.62 -7.41
C ILE A 291 -25.57 -6.58 -7.90
N LEU A 292 -24.28 -6.89 -7.76
CA LEU A 292 -23.20 -6.02 -8.21
C LEU A 292 -22.90 -6.12 -9.71
N GLY A 293 -23.54 -7.06 -10.42
CA GLY A 293 -23.33 -7.29 -11.85
C GLY A 293 -21.97 -7.90 -12.18
N LEU A 294 -21.41 -8.71 -11.27
CA LEU A 294 -20.13 -9.37 -11.45
C LEU A 294 -20.27 -10.78 -12.01
N THR A 295 -19.35 -11.15 -12.89
CA THR A 295 -19.26 -12.50 -13.47
C THR A 295 -18.32 -13.40 -12.68
N GLY A 296 -17.27 -12.81 -12.10
CA GLY A 296 -16.27 -13.48 -11.30
C GLY A 296 -16.45 -13.32 -9.79
N ASP A 297 -15.40 -13.71 -9.07
CA ASP A 297 -15.33 -13.56 -7.63
C ASP A 297 -15.05 -12.09 -7.25
N LEU A 298 -15.89 -11.49 -6.40
CA LEU A 298 -15.77 -10.09 -5.98
C LEU A 298 -14.40 -9.82 -5.34
N ASP A 299 -13.87 -10.78 -4.58
CA ASP A 299 -12.57 -10.67 -3.92
C ASP A 299 -11.38 -10.65 -4.91
N LYS A 300 -11.62 -11.02 -6.18
CA LYS A 300 -10.62 -10.96 -7.26
C LYS A 300 -10.72 -9.69 -8.10
N THR A 301 -11.67 -8.81 -7.81
CA THR A 301 -11.78 -7.52 -8.51
C THR A 301 -10.62 -6.60 -8.19
N LYS A 302 -10.29 -5.69 -9.11
CA LYS A 302 -9.19 -4.72 -8.95
C LYS A 302 -9.27 -4.01 -7.61
N GLU A 303 -10.45 -3.51 -7.27
CA GLU A 303 -10.66 -2.64 -6.13
C GLU A 303 -10.53 -3.40 -4.79
N PHE A 304 -11.07 -4.62 -4.72
CA PHE A 304 -10.98 -5.45 -3.51
C PHE A 304 -9.55 -5.92 -3.23
N GLN A 305 -8.82 -6.31 -4.28
CA GLN A 305 -7.41 -6.70 -4.14
C GLN A 305 -6.55 -5.52 -3.69
N LYS A 306 -6.71 -4.34 -4.30
CA LYS A 306 -6.02 -3.11 -3.92
C LYS A 306 -6.29 -2.74 -2.45
N ALA A 307 -7.56 -2.82 -2.00
CA ALA A 307 -7.97 -2.45 -0.65
C ALA A 307 -7.72 -3.53 0.43
N ASN A 308 -7.20 -4.70 0.07
CA ASN A 308 -7.18 -5.89 0.94
C ASN A 308 -8.56 -6.19 1.56
N MET A 309 -9.60 -6.09 0.73
CA MET A 309 -10.98 -6.28 1.15
C MET A 309 -11.45 -7.72 0.91
N ASN A 310 -12.41 -8.16 1.73
CA ASN A 310 -13.09 -9.44 1.57
C ASN A 310 -14.58 -9.30 1.87
N LEU A 311 -15.39 -9.94 1.03
CA LEU A 311 -16.82 -10.06 1.27
C LEU A 311 -17.11 -11.17 2.28
N ARG A 312 -17.92 -10.84 3.30
CA ARG A 312 -18.49 -11.80 4.23
C ARG A 312 -20.00 -11.68 4.22
N VAL A 313 -20.64 -12.64 3.57
CA VAL A 313 -22.09 -12.74 3.57
C VAL A 313 -22.49 -13.65 4.71
N ILE A 314 -23.15 -13.11 5.73
CA ILE A 314 -23.47 -13.83 6.97
C ILE A 314 -24.97 -13.84 7.22
N ARG A 315 -25.43 -14.88 7.91
CA ARG A 315 -26.79 -14.97 8.42
C ARG A 315 -26.82 -14.81 9.93
N VAL A 316 -27.77 -14.02 10.40
CA VAL A 316 -28.09 -13.91 11.83
C VAL A 316 -29.51 -14.42 12.08
N ASP A 317 -29.71 -15.05 13.23
CA ASP A 317 -31.03 -15.47 13.69
C ASP A 317 -31.89 -14.27 14.12
N LYS A 318 -33.13 -14.54 14.53
CA LYS A 318 -34.06 -13.53 15.04
C LYS A 318 -33.54 -12.75 16.26
N ASN A 319 -32.64 -13.35 17.04
CA ASN A 319 -32.00 -12.75 18.20
C ASN A 319 -30.71 -11.98 17.84
N ASN A 320 -30.39 -11.83 16.55
CA ASN A 320 -29.17 -11.23 16.02
C ASN A 320 -27.87 -12.01 16.31
N LEU A 321 -27.97 -13.31 16.59
CA LEU A 321 -26.80 -14.17 16.74
C LEU A 321 -26.39 -14.77 15.39
N PRO A 322 -25.10 -14.81 15.04
CA PRO A 322 -24.63 -15.48 13.83
C PRO A 322 -25.06 -16.95 13.80
N LYS A 323 -25.65 -17.39 12.68
CA LYS A 323 -26.03 -18.80 12.48
C LYS A 323 -24.84 -19.68 12.10
N GLU A 324 -23.75 -19.07 11.66
CA GLU A 324 -22.54 -19.75 11.21
C GLU A 324 -21.30 -19.00 11.69
N ASP A 325 -20.25 -19.77 12.00
CA ASP A 325 -18.93 -19.20 12.23
C ASP A 325 -18.37 -18.60 10.93
N SER A 326 -17.63 -17.50 11.05
CA SER A 326 -16.87 -16.92 9.94
C SER A 326 -15.38 -17.18 10.16
N PRO A 327 -14.86 -18.38 9.80
CA PRO A 327 -13.48 -18.72 10.09
C PRO A 327 -12.49 -17.87 9.27
N PHE A 328 -11.34 -17.63 9.90
CA PHE A 328 -10.12 -17.19 9.23
C PHE A 328 -9.39 -18.40 8.63
N LYS A 329 -8.33 -18.15 7.84
CA LYS A 329 -7.49 -19.22 7.31
C LYS A 329 -6.79 -20.00 8.44
N THR A 330 -6.45 -21.25 8.15
CA THR A 330 -5.60 -22.06 9.03
C THR A 330 -4.17 -21.51 9.01
N TYR A 331 -3.60 -21.28 10.19
CA TYR A 331 -2.24 -20.74 10.33
C TYR A 331 -1.23 -21.84 10.67
N CYS A 332 -0.04 -21.78 10.06
CA CYS A 332 1.09 -22.62 10.45
C CYS A 332 1.85 -21.96 11.60
N PHE A 333 1.78 -22.53 12.80
CA PHE A 333 2.45 -21.96 13.97
C PHE A 333 3.97 -21.85 13.82
N LYS A 334 4.61 -22.77 13.09
CA LYS A 334 6.05 -22.70 12.81
C LYS A 334 6.41 -21.51 11.93
N GLU A 335 5.59 -21.21 10.92
CA GLU A 335 5.80 -20.02 10.06
C GLU A 335 5.57 -18.73 10.86
N LEU A 336 4.54 -18.71 11.72
CA LEU A 336 4.29 -17.56 12.60
C LEU A 336 5.45 -17.33 13.59
N ALA A 337 5.93 -18.39 14.24
CA ALA A 337 7.05 -18.32 15.18
C ALA A 337 8.37 -17.90 14.54
N ALA A 338 8.55 -18.19 13.25
CA ALA A 338 9.72 -17.79 12.46
C ALA A 338 9.58 -16.38 11.83
N THR A 339 8.49 -15.66 12.10
CA THR A 339 8.27 -14.33 11.52
C THR A 339 9.07 -13.27 12.29
N ASP A 340 10.01 -12.62 11.61
CA ASP A 340 10.88 -11.59 12.22
C ASP A 340 10.15 -10.28 12.59
N SER A 341 9.01 -9.98 11.95
CA SER A 341 8.21 -8.77 12.20
C SER A 341 6.72 -9.08 12.26
N TRP A 342 6.08 -8.74 13.37
CA TRP A 342 4.64 -8.91 13.61
C TRP A 342 3.78 -8.29 12.51
N GLU A 343 4.09 -7.05 12.11
CA GLU A 343 3.35 -6.27 11.11
C GLU A 343 3.47 -6.88 9.70
N SER A 344 4.51 -7.68 9.46
CA SER A 344 4.69 -8.41 8.21
C SER A 344 4.04 -9.81 8.23
N SER A 345 3.56 -10.27 9.39
CA SER A 345 3.00 -11.61 9.55
C SER A 345 1.71 -11.79 8.75
N HIS A 346 1.42 -13.03 8.34
CA HIS A 346 0.15 -13.34 7.67
C HIS A 346 -1.06 -13.07 8.58
N VAL A 347 -0.90 -13.28 9.90
CA VAL A 347 -1.95 -13.01 10.90
C VAL A 347 -2.27 -11.52 10.94
N TYR A 348 -1.27 -10.65 11.01
CA TYR A 348 -1.49 -9.21 10.98
C TYR A 348 -2.18 -8.77 9.68
N ASN A 349 -1.71 -9.27 8.54
CA ASN A 349 -2.29 -8.93 7.24
C ASN A 349 -3.76 -9.40 7.08
N GLU A 350 -4.12 -10.55 7.66
CA GLU A 350 -5.47 -11.11 7.54
C GLU A 350 -6.45 -10.59 8.60
N ILE A 351 -6.00 -10.36 9.84
CA ILE A 351 -6.89 -9.99 10.95
C ILE A 351 -6.88 -8.48 11.17
N TYR A 352 -5.70 -7.85 11.15
CA TYR A 352 -5.55 -6.44 11.49
C TYR A 352 -5.68 -5.52 10.28
N ASN A 353 -5.07 -5.92 9.15
CA ASN A 353 -5.03 -5.08 7.94
C ASN A 353 -6.19 -5.38 6.97
N LYS A 354 -6.82 -6.55 7.07
CA LYS A 354 -7.89 -6.92 6.15
C LYS A 354 -9.18 -6.21 6.50
N ARG A 355 -9.84 -5.64 5.48
CA ARG A 355 -11.13 -4.98 5.64
C ARG A 355 -12.25 -5.92 5.21
N PHE A 356 -13.24 -6.09 6.07
CA PHE A 356 -14.39 -6.97 5.79
C PHE A 356 -15.61 -6.14 5.41
N LEU A 357 -16.18 -6.45 4.26
CA LEU A 357 -17.52 -5.98 3.89
C LEU A 357 -18.52 -7.04 4.32
N PHE A 358 -19.25 -6.77 5.40
CA PHE A 358 -20.31 -7.65 5.86
C PHE A 358 -21.64 -7.34 5.16
N VAL A 359 -22.26 -8.38 4.60
CA VAL A 359 -23.64 -8.33 4.12
C VAL A 359 -24.46 -9.29 4.95
N ILE A 360 -25.42 -8.75 5.70
CA ILE A 360 -26.11 -9.46 6.76
C ILE A 360 -27.53 -9.79 6.32
N PHE A 361 -27.88 -11.07 6.34
CA PHE A 361 -29.24 -11.57 6.18
C PHE A 361 -29.78 -11.93 7.57
N LYS A 362 -30.87 -11.27 7.97
CA LYS A 362 -31.50 -11.50 9.27
C LYS A 362 -32.77 -12.35 9.11
N GLU A 363 -32.86 -13.40 9.91
CA GLU A 363 -34.12 -14.13 10.10
C GLU A 363 -35.11 -13.24 10.88
N ILE A 364 -36.33 -13.09 10.34
CA ILE A 364 -37.37 -12.24 10.91
C ILE A 364 -38.31 -13.03 11.84
N GLU A 365 -38.48 -14.34 11.61
CA GLU A 365 -39.42 -15.21 12.33
C GLU A 365 -38.76 -16.43 12.98
#